data_AF-A0A7X8F5R3-F1
#
_entry.id   AF-A0A7X8F5R3-F1
#
_cell.length_a   1.000
_cell.length_b   1.000
_cell.length_c   1.000
_cell.angle_alpha   90.00
_cell.angle_beta   90.00
_cell.angle_gamma   90.00
#
_symmetry.space_group_name_H-M   'P 1'
#
loop_
_entity.id
_entity.type
_entity.pdbx_description
1 polymer ?
#
loop_
_entity_poly.entity_id
_entity_poly.type
_entity_poly.pdbx_seq_one_letter_code
_entity_poly.pdbx_strand_id
1 'polypeptide(L)'
;MIGDGMGLAQVYSAMVANGNSLELERCQYVGLAKTYSSDNYTTDSAAAGTAMSTGVKTRNGMIGMGPDSVVVETILEQASRNGLATGMVVTCALTHATPAAFIAHQVNRGWNDEIAVDYLKTDIDVFIGGGKRYFDKRSDGRNLVNELKAKDYQIAYTLDDLMSIKEGKVAGLLFDNHPEAMPNRGRYLPEATQKAIDLLRKNKKGFFMMVEASQIDWGGHDNDNNMIVRETLDFDVTVGKVLDFAKKNRKTLVIITADHETGGLTLPSGNIENRYSEAVFSTDGHTGIPVPVFAFGPGAEEFTGFMENTEFKGKIAELLKLK
;
A
#
# COMPACT_ATOMS: atom_id res chain seq x y z
N MET A 1 2.52 -0.64 5.41
CA MET A 1 2.62 -1.57 4.28
C MET A 1 1.28 -2.27 4.17
N ILE A 2 0.72 -2.35 2.97
CA ILE A 2 -0.63 -2.87 2.73
C ILE A 2 -0.51 -4.04 1.75
N GLY A 3 -0.96 -5.23 2.15
CA GLY A 3 -1.27 -6.29 1.20
C GLY A 3 -2.75 -6.16 0.84
N ASP A 4 -3.06 -5.66 -0.35
CA ASP A 4 -4.45 -5.46 -0.78
C ASP A 4 -5.18 -6.81 -0.76
N GLY A 5 -6.33 -6.93 -0.09
CA GLY A 5 -7.05 -8.20 0.05
C GLY A 5 -6.40 -9.26 0.96
N MET A 6 -5.30 -8.95 1.65
CA MET A 6 -4.48 -9.91 2.42
C MET A 6 -5.05 -10.23 3.82
N GLY A 7 -6.14 -10.99 3.85
CA GLY A 7 -6.68 -11.59 5.08
C GLY A 7 -5.77 -12.65 5.71
N LEU A 8 -6.18 -13.19 6.87
CA LEU A 8 -5.41 -14.24 7.58
C LEU A 8 -5.25 -15.53 6.76
N ALA A 9 -6.23 -15.87 5.91
CA ALA A 9 -6.15 -17.05 5.06
C ALA A 9 -5.09 -16.89 3.96
N GLN A 10 -5.00 -15.71 3.36
CA GLN A 10 -3.97 -15.35 2.38
C GLN A 10 -2.57 -15.42 3.00
N VAL A 11 -2.41 -14.86 4.21
CA VAL A 11 -1.17 -14.96 5.00
C VAL A 11 -0.81 -16.44 5.26
N TYR A 12 -1.76 -17.24 5.74
CA TYR A 12 -1.47 -18.63 6.08
C TYR A 12 -1.17 -19.49 4.84
N SER A 13 -1.86 -19.27 3.72
CA SER A 13 -1.56 -20.00 2.48
C SER A 13 -0.12 -19.75 2.01
N ALA A 14 0.33 -18.48 2.05
CA ALA A 14 1.70 -18.12 1.72
C ALA A 14 2.71 -18.71 2.73
N MET A 15 2.38 -18.69 4.01
CA MET A 15 3.21 -19.28 5.06
C MET A 15 3.45 -20.76 4.82
N VAL A 16 2.40 -21.53 4.52
CA VAL A 16 2.51 -22.96 4.18
C VAL A 16 3.39 -23.16 2.95
N ALA A 17 3.17 -22.37 1.90
CA ALA A 17 3.96 -22.44 0.67
C ALA A 17 5.46 -22.12 0.89
N ASN A 18 5.78 -21.32 1.91
CA ASN A 18 7.15 -20.92 2.25
C ASN A 18 7.84 -21.84 3.28
N GLY A 19 7.33 -23.05 3.49
CA GLY A 19 7.90 -23.96 4.49
C GLY A 19 7.50 -23.60 5.92
N ASN A 20 6.28 -23.08 6.09
CA ASN A 20 5.68 -22.70 7.36
C ASN A 20 6.41 -21.58 8.10
N SER A 21 6.87 -20.57 7.36
CA SER A 21 7.42 -19.36 7.95
C SER A 21 7.29 -18.15 7.03
N LEU A 22 7.15 -16.95 7.60
CA LEU A 22 7.15 -15.66 6.90
C LEU A 22 7.96 -14.63 7.71
N GLU A 23 8.52 -13.64 7.04
CA GLU A 23 9.18 -12.49 7.69
C GLU A 23 8.20 -11.70 8.58
N LEU A 24 6.90 -11.75 8.28
CA LEU A 24 5.83 -11.22 9.14
C LEU A 24 5.92 -11.69 10.60
N GLU A 25 6.39 -12.92 10.86
CA GLU A 25 6.51 -13.49 12.22
C GLU A 25 7.51 -12.73 13.11
N ARG A 26 8.36 -11.88 12.52
CA ARG A 26 9.26 -10.99 13.27
C ARG A 26 8.53 -9.85 13.98
N CYS A 27 7.26 -9.58 13.63
CA CYS A 27 6.42 -8.58 14.28
C CYS A 27 5.87 -9.14 15.59
N GLN A 28 6.26 -8.54 16.72
CA GLN A 28 5.88 -9.02 18.06
C GLN A 28 4.51 -8.51 18.51
N TYR A 29 3.94 -7.54 17.81
CA TYR A 29 2.65 -6.94 18.13
C TYR A 29 1.66 -7.26 17.01
N VAL A 30 0.51 -7.81 17.39
CA VAL A 30 -0.54 -8.25 16.46
C VAL A 30 -1.90 -7.74 16.91
N GLY A 31 -2.69 -7.27 15.95
CA GLY A 31 -4.06 -6.80 16.11
C GLY A 31 -4.96 -7.21 14.95
N LEU A 32 -6.22 -6.78 15.01
CA LEU A 32 -7.24 -6.98 13.98
C LEU A 32 -7.95 -5.65 13.70
N ALA A 33 -8.06 -5.26 12.44
CA ALA A 33 -8.72 -4.03 12.03
C ALA A 33 -10.07 -4.30 11.35
N LYS A 34 -11.12 -3.59 11.76
CA LYS A 34 -12.42 -3.56 11.08
C LYS A 34 -12.37 -2.61 9.89
N THR A 35 -12.92 -3.04 8.75
CA THR A 35 -12.68 -2.39 7.46
C THR A 35 -13.92 -1.85 6.75
N TYR A 36 -15.15 -2.10 7.24
CA TYR A 36 -16.40 -1.60 6.64
C TYR A 36 -16.37 -0.10 6.27
N SER A 37 -17.15 0.28 5.26
CA SER A 37 -17.27 1.66 4.78
C SER A 37 -18.50 2.35 5.36
N SER A 38 -18.70 3.65 5.10
CA SER A 38 -19.84 4.38 5.67
C SER A 38 -21.19 3.96 5.09
N ASP A 39 -21.22 3.37 3.90
CA ASP A 39 -22.44 2.96 3.20
C ASP A 39 -22.52 1.46 2.87
N ASN A 40 -21.49 0.66 3.15
CA ASN A 40 -21.49 -0.77 2.91
C ASN A 40 -20.90 -1.60 4.07
N TYR A 41 -21.49 -2.78 4.28
CA TYR A 41 -20.94 -3.82 5.17
C TYR A 41 -19.53 -4.26 4.74
N THR A 42 -19.34 -4.41 3.43
CA THR A 42 -18.06 -4.74 2.79
C THR A 42 -17.52 -3.51 2.08
N THR A 43 -16.33 -3.06 2.49
CA THR A 43 -15.64 -1.91 1.87
C THR A 43 -15.06 -2.26 0.50
N ASP A 44 -14.74 -1.24 -0.28
CA ASP A 44 -13.76 -1.34 -1.37
C ASP A 44 -12.40 -0.75 -0.95
N SER A 45 -11.35 -0.98 -1.74
CA SER A 45 -9.99 -0.44 -1.48
C SER A 45 -9.95 1.09 -1.38
N ALA A 46 -10.85 1.80 -2.07
CA ALA A 46 -10.91 3.27 -2.02
C ALA A 46 -11.38 3.77 -0.65
N ALA A 47 -12.51 3.25 -0.16
CA ALA A 47 -13.03 3.61 1.15
C ALA A 47 -12.13 3.12 2.29
N ALA A 48 -11.56 1.92 2.16
CA ALA A 48 -10.63 1.37 3.14
C ALA A 48 -9.32 2.16 3.22
N GLY A 49 -8.72 2.46 2.07
CA GLY A 49 -7.55 3.33 1.95
C GLY A 49 -7.82 4.71 2.52
N THR A 50 -8.98 5.30 2.21
CA THR A 50 -9.37 6.62 2.74
C THR A 50 -9.55 6.59 4.25
N ALA A 51 -10.18 5.55 4.81
CA ALA A 51 -10.32 5.41 6.24
C ALA A 51 -8.96 5.31 6.94
N MET A 52 -8.03 4.50 6.42
CA MET A 52 -6.68 4.38 6.97
C MET A 52 -5.88 5.68 6.88
N SER A 53 -5.96 6.39 5.75
CA SER A 53 -5.14 7.56 5.48
C SER A 53 -5.69 8.84 6.14
N THR A 54 -7.01 8.96 6.28
CA THR A 54 -7.69 10.19 6.75
C THR A 54 -8.26 10.08 8.15
N GLY A 55 -8.45 8.87 8.65
CA GLY A 55 -9.16 8.60 9.91
C GLY A 55 -10.67 8.78 9.84
N VAL A 56 -11.24 8.89 8.64
CA VAL A 56 -12.68 9.12 8.40
C VAL A 56 -13.23 8.02 7.50
N LYS A 57 -14.32 7.36 7.94
CA LYS A 57 -15.06 6.43 7.07
C LYS A 57 -15.69 7.20 5.92
N THR A 58 -15.63 6.65 4.72
CA THR A 58 -16.24 7.22 3.52
C THR A 58 -17.03 6.19 2.74
N ARG A 59 -17.69 6.62 1.67
CA ARG A 59 -18.49 5.77 0.79
C ARG A 59 -17.61 4.96 -0.14
N ASN A 60 -18.03 3.76 -0.52
CA ASN A 60 -17.29 2.95 -1.49
C ASN A 60 -17.00 3.75 -2.77
N GLY A 61 -15.76 3.67 -3.26
CA GLY A 61 -15.30 4.38 -4.44
C GLY A 61 -14.80 5.81 -4.22
N MET A 62 -14.95 6.39 -3.02
CA MET A 62 -14.42 7.73 -2.72
C MET A 62 -12.95 7.68 -2.27
N ILE A 63 -12.18 8.68 -2.72
CA ILE A 63 -10.74 8.81 -2.51
C ILE A 63 -10.49 10.09 -1.70
N GLY A 64 -9.94 9.98 -0.48
CA GLY A 64 -9.49 11.13 0.32
C GLY A 64 -10.60 12.12 0.71
N MET A 65 -11.87 11.70 0.67
CA MET A 65 -13.03 12.53 0.96
C MET A 65 -13.91 11.89 2.03
N GLY A 66 -14.58 12.72 2.82
CA GLY A 66 -15.65 12.29 3.72
C GLY A 66 -16.88 11.82 2.95
N PRO A 67 -17.87 11.20 3.64
CA PRO A 67 -19.07 10.67 3.00
C PRO A 67 -19.96 11.75 2.40
N ASP A 68 -19.75 13.01 2.79
CA ASP A 68 -20.37 14.23 2.28
C ASP A 68 -19.58 14.86 1.11
N SER A 69 -18.55 14.16 0.60
CA SER A 69 -17.63 14.62 -0.46
C SER A 69 -16.75 15.81 -0.07
N VAL A 70 -16.63 16.12 1.22
CA VAL A 70 -15.68 17.13 1.71
C VAL A 70 -14.29 16.52 1.78
N VAL A 71 -13.28 17.25 1.28
CA VAL A 71 -11.87 16.84 1.33
C VAL A 71 -11.42 16.62 2.78
N VAL A 72 -10.72 15.51 3.03
CA VAL A 72 -10.13 15.22 4.34
C VAL A 72 -8.62 15.02 4.18
N GLU A 73 -7.84 15.77 4.95
CA GLU A 73 -6.36 15.69 4.93
C GLU A 73 -5.89 14.26 5.20
N THR A 74 -4.96 13.75 4.39
CA THR A 74 -4.37 12.42 4.60
C THR A 74 -3.16 12.48 5.54
N ILE A 75 -2.74 11.33 6.07
CA ILE A 75 -1.52 11.20 6.87
C ILE A 75 -0.26 11.56 6.06
N LEU A 76 -0.26 11.35 4.73
CA LEU A 76 0.86 11.69 3.86
C LEU A 76 0.96 13.20 3.71
N GLU A 77 -0.16 13.87 3.47
CA GLU A 77 -0.22 15.34 3.40
C GLU A 77 0.19 15.97 4.74
N GLN A 78 -0.33 15.43 5.84
CA GLN A 78 0.03 15.88 7.18
C GLN A 78 1.53 15.70 7.44
N ALA A 79 2.13 14.57 7.04
CA ALA A 79 3.56 14.33 7.16
C ALA A 79 4.38 15.32 6.31
N SER A 80 3.98 15.55 5.06
CA SER A 80 4.61 16.51 4.14
C SER A 80 4.55 17.93 4.70
N ARG A 81 3.38 18.39 5.17
CA ARG A 81 3.18 19.70 5.82
C ARG A 81 4.05 19.89 7.07
N ASN A 82 4.34 18.80 7.80
CA ASN A 82 5.23 18.82 8.97
C ASN A 82 6.73 18.70 8.60
N GLY A 83 7.05 18.57 7.30
CA GLY A 83 8.39 18.56 6.74
C GLY A 83 9.11 17.21 6.82
N LEU A 84 8.37 16.12 7.05
CA LEU A 84 8.88 14.78 6.85
C LEU A 84 8.98 14.52 5.34
N ALA A 85 9.92 13.68 4.93
CA ALA A 85 9.89 13.18 3.56
C ALA A 85 8.72 12.20 3.38
N THR A 86 8.17 12.10 2.18
CA THR A 86 6.99 11.26 1.91
C THR A 86 7.17 10.36 0.70
N GLY A 87 6.73 9.11 0.84
CA GLY A 87 7.01 8.05 -0.11
C GLY A 87 5.82 7.15 -0.42
N MET A 88 5.77 6.63 -1.65
CA MET A 88 4.81 5.62 -2.08
C MET A 88 5.42 4.62 -3.04
N VAL A 89 5.22 3.32 -2.81
CA VAL A 89 5.65 2.26 -3.73
C VAL A 89 4.53 1.21 -3.88
N VAL A 90 4.08 0.95 -5.10
CA VAL A 90 2.94 0.04 -5.34
C VAL A 90 3.19 -0.94 -6.48
N THR A 91 2.52 -2.09 -6.46
CA THR A 91 2.49 -3.06 -7.59
C THR A 91 1.26 -2.92 -8.48
N CYS A 92 0.60 -1.76 -8.47
CA CYS A 92 -0.47 -1.38 -9.37
C CYS A 92 -0.16 -0.03 -10.07
N ALA A 93 -1.19 0.60 -10.63
CA ALA A 93 -1.08 1.97 -11.12
C ALA A 93 -1.10 2.92 -9.92
N LEU A 94 -0.30 3.98 -9.94
CA LEU A 94 -0.30 5.00 -8.88
C LEU A 94 -1.68 5.64 -8.68
N THR A 95 -2.50 5.69 -9.73
CA THR A 95 -3.87 6.20 -9.68
C THR A 95 -4.89 5.19 -9.16
N HIS A 96 -4.47 3.96 -8.84
CA HIS A 96 -5.36 2.95 -8.25
C HIS A 96 -5.78 3.37 -6.84
N ALA A 97 -6.85 2.74 -6.32
CA ALA A 97 -7.56 3.25 -5.16
C ALA A 97 -6.72 3.39 -3.89
N THR A 98 -6.00 2.35 -3.50
CA THR A 98 -5.17 2.37 -2.29
C THR A 98 -4.09 3.45 -2.34
N PRO A 99 -3.22 3.56 -3.38
CA PRO A 99 -2.28 4.67 -3.47
C PRO A 99 -2.94 6.04 -3.56
N ALA A 100 -3.99 6.17 -4.38
CA ALA A 100 -4.72 7.42 -4.55
C ALA A 100 -5.28 7.93 -3.23
N ALA A 101 -5.81 7.05 -2.37
CA ALA A 101 -6.39 7.44 -1.08
C ALA A 101 -5.40 8.10 -0.11
N PHE A 102 -4.09 8.00 -0.34
CA PHE A 102 -3.07 8.67 0.47
C PHE A 102 -2.67 10.05 -0.08
N ILE A 103 -3.03 10.43 -1.31
CA ILE A 103 -2.52 11.66 -1.93
C ILE A 103 -3.53 12.46 -2.76
N ALA A 104 -4.64 11.85 -3.15
CA ALA A 104 -5.65 12.44 -4.02
C ALA A 104 -6.98 12.63 -3.29
N HIS A 105 -7.84 13.46 -3.88
CA HIS A 105 -9.19 13.70 -3.38
C HIS A 105 -10.18 13.72 -4.53
N GLN A 106 -10.89 12.60 -4.72
CA GLN A 106 -11.87 12.43 -5.79
C GLN A 106 -13.10 11.66 -5.32
N VAL A 107 -14.27 12.03 -5.82
CA VAL A 107 -15.54 11.35 -5.50
C VAL A 107 -15.65 9.96 -6.15
N ASN A 108 -14.73 9.62 -7.06
CA ASN A 108 -14.76 8.37 -7.80
C ASN A 108 -13.33 7.86 -8.10
N ARG A 109 -13.01 6.65 -7.62
CA ARG A 109 -11.74 5.95 -7.86
C ARG A 109 -11.43 5.69 -9.33
N GLY A 110 -12.42 5.74 -10.22
CA GLY A 110 -12.27 5.56 -11.66
C GLY A 110 -11.71 6.79 -12.40
N TRP A 111 -11.65 7.95 -11.75
CA TRP A 111 -11.18 9.22 -12.33
C TRP A 111 -9.64 9.31 -12.33
N ASN A 112 -9.00 8.36 -13.02
CA ASN A 112 -7.55 8.19 -13.01
C ASN A 112 -6.80 9.43 -13.50
N ASP A 113 -7.32 10.12 -14.52
CA ASP A 113 -6.72 11.35 -15.03
C ASP A 113 -6.77 12.45 -13.94
N GLU A 114 -7.88 12.60 -13.23
CA GLU A 114 -8.03 13.58 -12.16
C GLU A 114 -7.18 13.23 -10.93
N ILE A 115 -7.12 11.94 -10.56
CA ILE A 115 -6.23 11.43 -9.51
C ILE A 115 -4.76 11.73 -9.85
N ALA A 116 -4.33 11.52 -11.10
CA ALA A 116 -2.97 11.84 -11.51
C ALA A 116 -2.65 13.34 -11.41
N VAL A 117 -3.63 14.23 -11.60
CA VAL A 117 -3.46 15.67 -11.38
C VAL A 117 -3.23 15.98 -9.90
N ASP A 118 -3.85 15.24 -8.98
CA ASP A 118 -3.70 15.47 -7.55
C ASP A 118 -2.28 15.17 -7.03
N TYR A 119 -1.52 14.29 -7.70
CA TYR A 119 -0.08 14.08 -7.41
C TYR A 119 0.76 15.36 -7.55
N LEU A 120 0.28 16.39 -8.27
CA LEU A 120 0.96 17.68 -8.39
C LEU A 120 0.60 18.66 -7.25
N LYS A 121 -0.49 18.40 -6.51
CA LYS A 121 -1.00 19.28 -5.45
C LYS A 121 -0.25 19.09 -4.14
N THR A 122 0.22 17.88 -3.87
CA THR A 122 0.99 17.53 -2.68
C THR A 122 2.46 17.33 -3.02
N ASP A 123 3.37 17.90 -2.22
CA ASP A 123 4.81 17.72 -2.38
C ASP A 123 5.25 16.35 -1.83
N ILE A 124 4.86 15.28 -2.54
CA ILE A 124 5.41 13.94 -2.30
C ILE A 124 6.86 13.88 -2.79
N ASP A 125 7.77 13.20 -2.07
CA ASP A 125 9.17 13.16 -2.48
C ASP A 125 9.46 11.99 -3.44
N VAL A 126 8.87 10.82 -3.18
CA VAL A 126 9.10 9.62 -3.98
C VAL A 126 7.78 8.90 -4.20
N PHE A 127 7.41 8.67 -5.46
CA PHE A 127 6.33 7.73 -5.79
C PHE A 127 6.75 6.82 -6.93
N ILE A 128 6.51 5.52 -6.78
CA ILE A 128 6.98 4.50 -7.71
C ILE A 128 5.86 3.50 -7.96
N GLY A 129 5.50 3.30 -9.22
CA GLY A 129 4.43 2.39 -9.62
C GLY A 129 4.23 2.36 -11.12
N GLY A 130 3.09 1.79 -11.51
CA GLY A 130 2.58 1.85 -12.87
C GLY A 130 1.67 3.05 -13.12
N GLY A 131 0.95 3.01 -14.23
CA GLY A 131 -0.05 4.02 -14.60
C GLY A 131 0.54 5.22 -15.33
N LYS A 132 1.73 5.09 -15.94
CA LYS A 132 2.41 6.16 -16.68
C LYS A 132 1.49 6.88 -17.67
N ARG A 133 0.59 6.15 -18.33
CA ARG A 133 -0.36 6.72 -19.30
C ARG A 133 -1.22 7.86 -18.75
N TYR A 134 -1.57 7.83 -17.46
CA TYR A 134 -2.39 8.88 -16.84
C TYR A 134 -1.59 10.18 -16.58
N PHE A 135 -0.26 10.11 -16.70
CA PHE A 135 0.65 11.24 -16.59
C PHE A 135 1.10 11.79 -17.94
N ASP A 136 1.25 10.96 -18.98
CA ASP A 136 1.83 11.38 -20.27
C ASP A 136 1.00 11.10 -21.54
N LYS A 137 -0.09 10.32 -21.44
CA LYS A 137 -1.00 9.98 -22.55
C LYS A 137 -2.46 10.31 -22.18
N ARG A 138 -2.65 11.51 -21.64
CA ARG A 138 -3.94 11.95 -21.11
C ARG A 138 -4.93 12.33 -22.20
N SER A 139 -6.21 12.17 -21.88
CA SER A 139 -7.33 12.51 -22.75
C SER A 139 -7.44 14.02 -23.05
N ASP A 140 -7.01 14.86 -22.11
CA ASP A 140 -7.02 16.33 -22.19
C ASP A 140 -5.77 16.93 -22.88
N GLY A 141 -4.83 16.10 -23.33
CA GLY A 141 -3.60 16.53 -23.97
C GLY A 141 -2.55 17.14 -23.02
N ARG A 142 -2.79 17.18 -21.70
CA ARG A 142 -1.79 17.60 -20.73
C ARG A 142 -0.69 16.56 -20.60
N ASN A 143 0.52 17.03 -20.25
CA ASN A 143 1.65 16.18 -19.94
C ASN A 143 2.15 16.50 -18.53
N LEU A 144 1.68 15.73 -17.55
CA LEU A 144 2.03 15.93 -16.15
C LEU A 144 3.49 15.59 -15.87
N VAL A 145 4.15 14.80 -16.72
CA VAL A 145 5.59 14.54 -16.59
C VAL A 145 6.39 15.84 -16.75
N ASN A 146 6.00 16.72 -17.66
CA ASN A 146 6.64 18.04 -17.80
C ASN A 146 6.37 18.93 -16.59
N GLU A 147 5.15 18.87 -16.03
CA GLU A 147 4.78 19.60 -14.81
C GLU A 147 5.54 19.09 -13.57
N LEU A 148 5.77 17.77 -13.47
CA LEU A 148 6.61 17.14 -12.45
C LEU A 148 8.07 17.57 -12.59
N LYS A 149 8.62 17.58 -13.81
CA LYS A 149 9.99 18.09 -14.04
C LYS A 149 10.15 19.55 -13.64
N ALA A 150 9.13 20.38 -13.88
CA ALA A 150 9.12 21.77 -13.43
C ALA A 150 9.06 21.92 -11.89
N LYS A 151 8.69 20.85 -11.18
CA LYS A 151 8.75 20.72 -9.71
C LYS A 151 9.98 19.92 -9.23
N ASP A 152 11.03 19.86 -10.03
CA ASP A 152 12.32 19.20 -9.74
C ASP A 152 12.26 17.67 -9.57
N TYR A 153 11.23 17.01 -10.09
CA TYR A 153 11.20 15.55 -10.11
C TYR A 153 12.10 14.97 -11.19
N GLN A 154 12.91 13.99 -10.78
CA GLN A 154 13.54 13.05 -11.69
C GLN A 154 12.53 11.97 -12.07
N ILE A 155 12.45 11.67 -13.36
CA ILE A 155 11.49 10.70 -13.89
C ILE A 155 12.25 9.41 -14.20
N ALA A 156 11.80 8.30 -13.61
CA ALA A 156 12.30 6.96 -13.94
C ALA A 156 11.21 6.20 -14.71
N TYR A 157 11.58 5.59 -15.83
CA TYR A 157 10.66 4.74 -16.63
C TYR A 157 11.00 3.26 -16.54
N THR A 158 12.18 2.93 -16.00
CA THR A 158 12.62 1.57 -15.75
C THR A 158 13.17 1.43 -14.34
N LEU A 159 13.32 0.19 -13.88
CA LEU A 159 13.98 -0.08 -12.60
C LEU A 159 15.44 0.39 -12.62
N ASP A 160 16.14 0.25 -13.76
CA ASP A 160 17.51 0.73 -13.91
C ASP A 160 17.61 2.27 -13.81
N ASP A 161 16.68 3.00 -14.46
CA ASP A 161 16.59 4.46 -14.33
C ASP A 161 16.44 4.83 -12.85
N LEU A 162 15.50 4.17 -12.17
CA LEU A 162 15.22 4.41 -10.75
C LEU A 162 16.48 4.16 -9.90
N MET A 163 17.20 3.06 -10.14
CA MET A 163 18.39 2.70 -9.38
C MET A 163 19.56 3.68 -9.59
N SER A 164 19.61 4.35 -10.74
CA SER A 164 20.61 5.37 -11.05
C SER A 164 20.49 6.63 -10.19
N ILE A 165 19.25 7.03 -9.83
CA ILE A 165 18.97 8.28 -9.10
C ILE A 165 19.59 8.26 -7.71
N LYS A 166 20.30 9.32 -7.30
CA LYS A 166 21.01 9.33 -6.00
C LYS A 166 20.31 10.12 -4.91
N GLU A 167 19.54 11.15 -5.26
CA GLU A 167 18.88 12.07 -4.33
C GLU A 167 17.79 12.87 -5.03
N GLY A 168 17.05 13.68 -4.29
CA GLY A 168 15.99 14.54 -4.82
C GLY A 168 14.66 13.82 -4.98
N LYS A 169 13.69 14.53 -5.58
CA LYS A 169 12.33 14.02 -5.80
C LYS A 169 12.31 13.05 -6.99
N VAL A 170 11.49 12.00 -6.89
CA VAL A 170 11.40 10.92 -7.89
C VAL A 170 9.96 10.57 -8.22
N ALA A 171 9.66 10.57 -9.52
CA ALA A 171 8.47 10.00 -10.10
C ALA A 171 8.86 8.74 -10.90
N GLY A 172 8.71 7.58 -10.27
CA GLY A 172 8.90 6.27 -10.90
C GLY A 172 7.62 5.83 -11.62
N LEU A 173 7.57 6.05 -12.93
CA LEU A 173 6.46 5.68 -13.82
C LEU A 173 6.88 4.48 -14.68
N LEU A 174 7.07 3.33 -14.03
CA LEU A 174 7.81 2.19 -14.59
C LEU A 174 6.98 1.36 -15.59
N PHE A 175 5.65 1.47 -15.53
CA PHE A 175 4.74 0.68 -16.33
C PHE A 175 3.64 1.56 -16.94
N ASP A 176 3.29 1.30 -18.21
CA ASP A 176 2.25 2.04 -18.93
C ASP A 176 0.86 1.88 -18.28
N ASN A 177 0.59 0.72 -17.70
CA ASN A 177 -0.59 0.37 -16.89
C ASN A 177 -0.11 -0.13 -15.53
N HIS A 178 -0.76 -1.15 -14.98
CA HIS A 178 -0.24 -1.96 -13.89
C HIS A 178 1.01 -2.75 -14.31
N PRO A 179 1.95 -3.01 -13.38
CA PRO A 179 2.94 -4.08 -13.54
C PRO A 179 2.27 -5.43 -13.78
N GLU A 180 2.98 -6.37 -14.42
CA GLU A 180 2.53 -7.77 -14.48
C GLU A 180 2.46 -8.42 -13.09
N ALA A 181 1.65 -9.46 -12.94
CA ALA A 181 1.60 -10.29 -11.73
C ALA A 181 2.91 -11.06 -11.51
N MET A 182 3.10 -11.57 -10.29
CA MET A 182 4.18 -12.52 -10.02
C MET A 182 4.01 -13.82 -10.81
N PRO A 183 5.08 -14.37 -11.38
CA PRO A 183 6.49 -13.98 -11.20
C PRO A 183 7.04 -12.97 -12.22
N ASN A 184 6.23 -12.52 -13.19
CA ASN A 184 6.71 -11.82 -14.38
C ASN A 184 7.34 -10.45 -14.09
N ARG A 185 6.86 -9.73 -13.06
CA ARG A 185 7.46 -8.44 -12.66
C ARG A 185 8.79 -8.55 -11.89
N GLY A 186 9.32 -9.77 -11.68
CA GLY A 186 10.59 -9.99 -11.00
C GLY A 186 10.61 -9.43 -9.56
N ARG A 187 11.75 -8.88 -9.13
CA ARG A 187 11.95 -8.33 -7.78
C ARG A 187 11.65 -6.83 -7.67
N TYR A 188 10.74 -6.33 -8.50
CA TYR A 188 10.37 -4.92 -8.56
C TYR A 188 10.00 -4.32 -7.19
N LEU A 189 9.01 -4.88 -6.48
CA LEU A 189 8.53 -4.32 -5.21
C LEU A 189 9.62 -4.23 -4.14
N PRO A 190 10.40 -5.30 -3.85
CA PRO A 190 11.45 -5.22 -2.82
C PRO A 190 12.64 -4.34 -3.23
N GLU A 191 12.91 -4.14 -4.53
CA GLU A 191 13.98 -3.24 -4.99
C GLU A 191 13.54 -1.78 -4.98
N ALA A 192 12.36 -1.47 -5.50
CA ALA A 192 11.78 -0.13 -5.49
C ALA A 192 11.55 0.37 -4.05
N THR A 193 11.08 -0.49 -3.14
CA THR A 193 10.89 -0.15 -1.73
C THR A 193 12.21 0.20 -1.04
N GLN A 194 13.25 -0.61 -1.24
CA GLN A 194 14.58 -0.33 -0.68
C GLN A 194 15.13 0.99 -1.22
N LYS A 195 14.93 1.24 -2.52
CA LYS A 195 15.35 2.47 -3.16
C LYS A 195 14.63 3.70 -2.62
N ALA A 196 13.32 3.63 -2.43
CA ALA A 196 12.54 4.69 -1.80
C ALA A 196 13.06 5.00 -0.39
N ILE A 197 13.30 3.97 0.44
CA ILE A 197 13.89 4.14 1.77
C ILE A 197 15.24 4.85 1.70
N ASP A 198 16.12 4.47 0.77
CA ASP A 198 17.45 5.05 0.63
C ASP A 198 17.42 6.54 0.24
N LEU A 199 16.41 6.96 -0.53
CA LEU A 199 16.17 8.36 -0.88
C LEU A 199 15.55 9.13 0.30
N LEU A 200 14.47 8.61 0.87
CA LEU A 200 13.68 9.28 1.91
C LEU A 200 14.42 9.44 3.24
N ARG A 201 15.23 8.44 3.63
CA ARG A 201 15.98 8.48 4.90
C ARG A 201 17.02 9.61 4.97
N LYS A 202 17.30 10.30 3.86
CA LYS A 202 18.19 11.46 3.83
C LYS A 202 17.57 12.68 4.52
N ASN A 203 16.25 12.75 4.66
CA ASN A 203 15.60 13.80 5.42
C ASN A 203 15.83 13.58 6.93
N LYS A 204 16.47 14.55 7.58
CA LYS A 204 16.79 14.50 9.01
C LYS A 204 15.56 14.53 9.93
N LYS A 205 14.41 15.00 9.44
CA LYS A 205 13.13 14.95 10.16
C LYS A 205 12.47 13.56 10.12
N GLY A 206 13.00 12.63 9.32
CA GLY A 206 12.39 11.33 9.08
C GLY A 206 11.47 11.34 7.86
N PHE A 207 10.71 10.25 7.71
CA PHE A 207 9.81 10.08 6.57
C PHE A 207 8.57 9.27 6.93
N PHE A 208 7.50 9.48 6.16
CA PHE A 208 6.34 8.59 6.07
C PHE A 208 6.36 7.88 4.72
N MET A 209 6.09 6.58 4.67
CA MET A 209 6.05 5.83 3.42
C MET A 209 4.94 4.78 3.44
N MET A 210 4.14 4.76 2.39
CA MET A 210 3.17 3.70 2.12
C MET A 210 3.75 2.75 1.05
N VAL A 211 3.63 1.45 1.29
CA VAL A 211 4.05 0.40 0.34
C VAL A 211 2.89 -0.55 0.17
N GLU A 212 2.56 -0.89 -1.06
CA GLU A 212 1.44 -1.77 -1.40
C GLU A 212 1.89 -2.96 -2.24
N ALA A 213 1.53 -4.16 -1.80
CA ALA A 213 1.41 -5.34 -2.67
C ALA A 213 -0.04 -5.45 -3.14
N SER A 214 -0.30 -4.87 -4.30
CA SER A 214 -1.64 -4.53 -4.80
C SER A 214 -2.38 -5.68 -5.46
N GLN A 215 -1.70 -6.78 -5.83
CA GLN A 215 -2.28 -7.84 -6.66
C GLN A 215 -2.58 -9.13 -5.87
N ILE A 216 -2.38 -9.14 -4.53
CA ILE A 216 -2.89 -10.22 -3.68
C ILE A 216 -4.42 -10.28 -3.82
N ASP A 217 -5.07 -9.12 -3.75
CA ASP A 217 -6.49 -8.91 -4.02
C ASP A 217 -6.95 -9.47 -5.36
N TRP A 218 -6.22 -9.22 -6.44
CA TRP A 218 -6.60 -9.71 -7.77
C TRP A 218 -6.57 -11.23 -7.84
N GLY A 219 -5.60 -11.88 -7.17
CA GLY A 219 -5.62 -13.33 -7.01
C GLY A 219 -6.82 -13.81 -6.19
N GLY A 220 -7.28 -13.03 -5.21
CA GLY A 220 -8.52 -13.25 -4.47
C GLY A 220 -9.76 -13.16 -5.37
N HIS A 221 -9.87 -12.12 -6.19
CA HIS A 221 -10.96 -11.94 -7.16
C HIS A 221 -11.01 -13.07 -8.19
N ASP A 222 -9.85 -13.49 -8.68
CA ASP A 222 -9.72 -14.59 -9.65
C ASP A 222 -9.86 -15.99 -9.00
N ASN A 223 -9.99 -16.06 -7.67
CA ASN A 223 -9.95 -17.31 -6.90
C ASN A 223 -8.71 -18.16 -7.22
N ASP A 224 -7.58 -17.51 -7.52
CA ASP A 224 -6.30 -18.13 -7.84
C ASP A 224 -5.37 -18.09 -6.62
N ASN A 225 -5.41 -19.18 -5.85
CA ASN A 225 -4.54 -19.32 -4.68
C ASN A 225 -3.04 -19.34 -5.05
N ASN A 226 -2.64 -19.74 -6.26
CA ASN A 226 -1.23 -19.69 -6.65
C ASN A 226 -0.78 -18.23 -6.85
N MET A 227 -1.64 -17.38 -7.40
CA MET A 227 -1.37 -15.95 -7.51
C MET A 227 -1.30 -15.32 -6.12
N ILE A 228 -2.31 -15.55 -5.25
CA ILE A 228 -2.32 -15.07 -3.85
C ILE A 228 -1.01 -15.41 -3.16
N VAL A 229 -0.58 -16.68 -3.24
CA VAL A 229 0.67 -17.14 -2.63
C VAL A 229 1.87 -16.39 -3.20
N ARG A 230 2.04 -16.33 -4.52
CA ARG A 230 3.21 -15.69 -5.14
C ARG A 230 3.29 -14.20 -4.83
N GLU A 231 2.15 -13.51 -4.84
CA GLU A 231 2.03 -12.09 -4.52
C GLU A 231 2.35 -11.83 -3.04
N THR A 232 1.81 -12.64 -2.14
CA THR A 232 2.09 -12.54 -0.70
C THR A 232 3.55 -12.85 -0.37
N LEU A 233 4.19 -13.78 -1.08
CA LEU A 233 5.62 -14.07 -0.91
C LEU A 233 6.52 -12.94 -1.43
N ASP A 234 6.15 -12.26 -2.52
CA ASP A 234 6.86 -11.04 -2.97
C ASP A 234 6.71 -9.91 -1.94
N PHE A 235 5.53 -9.77 -1.36
CA PHE A 235 5.28 -8.84 -0.26
C PHE A 235 6.09 -9.20 0.98
N ASP A 236 6.16 -10.46 1.38
CA ASP A 236 6.91 -10.92 2.56
C ASP A 236 8.43 -10.69 2.42
N VAL A 237 8.99 -10.90 1.22
CA VAL A 237 10.39 -10.53 0.92
C VAL A 237 10.60 -9.02 1.09
N THR A 238 9.61 -8.20 0.70
CA THR A 238 9.64 -6.76 0.89
C THR A 238 9.55 -6.40 2.37
N VAL A 239 8.68 -7.06 3.13
CA VAL A 239 8.55 -6.93 4.59
C VAL A 239 9.90 -7.22 5.26
N GLY A 240 10.57 -8.33 4.94
CA GLY A 240 11.88 -8.67 5.49
C GLY A 240 12.91 -7.55 5.34
N LYS A 241 13.02 -6.96 4.13
CA LYS A 241 13.92 -5.82 3.87
C LYS A 241 13.56 -4.58 4.70
N VAL A 242 12.28 -4.26 4.81
CA VAL A 242 11.81 -3.10 5.60
C VAL A 242 12.07 -3.33 7.09
N LEU A 243 11.85 -4.54 7.60
CA LEU A 243 12.13 -4.91 8.99
C LEU A 243 13.63 -4.89 9.29
N ASP A 244 14.49 -5.28 8.35
CA ASP A 244 15.93 -5.16 8.48
C ASP A 244 16.39 -3.70 8.60
N PHE A 245 15.83 -2.83 7.75
CA PHE A 245 16.05 -1.39 7.87
C PHE A 245 15.56 -0.87 9.22
N ALA A 246 14.35 -1.22 9.65
CA ALA A 246 13.76 -0.74 10.90
C ALA A 246 14.57 -1.20 12.13
N LYS A 247 15.00 -2.46 12.15
CA LYS A 247 15.85 -3.04 13.19
C LYS A 247 17.19 -2.31 13.30
N LYS A 248 17.79 -1.93 12.16
CA LYS A 248 19.05 -1.17 12.12
C LYS A 248 18.86 0.29 12.54
N ASN A 249 17.79 0.92 12.08
CA ASN A 249 17.49 2.33 12.36
C ASN A 249 17.06 2.56 13.82
N ARG A 250 16.32 1.61 14.41
CA ARG A 250 15.77 1.63 15.78
C ARG A 250 14.78 2.78 16.08
N LYS A 251 14.46 3.62 15.09
CA LYS A 251 13.51 4.73 15.19
C LYS A 251 12.42 4.65 14.12
N THR A 252 12.25 3.48 13.53
CA THR A 252 11.25 3.22 12.48
C THR A 252 10.16 2.32 13.04
N LEU A 253 8.92 2.80 12.99
CA LEU A 253 7.73 1.99 13.13
C LEU A 253 7.38 1.39 11.77
N VAL A 254 7.08 0.09 11.75
CA VAL A 254 6.56 -0.63 10.59
C VAL A 254 5.20 -1.20 10.97
N ILE A 255 4.18 -0.86 10.21
CA ILE A 255 2.82 -1.39 10.33
C ILE A 255 2.51 -2.14 9.02
N ILE A 256 2.04 -3.37 9.12
CA ILE A 256 1.70 -4.23 8.00
C ILE A 256 0.26 -4.70 8.20
N THR A 257 -0.60 -4.46 7.21
CA THR A 257 -2.00 -4.85 7.28
C THR A 257 -2.57 -5.05 5.88
N ALA A 258 -3.89 -5.21 5.78
CA ALA A 258 -4.65 -5.18 4.54
C ALA A 258 -5.72 -4.08 4.63
N ASP A 259 -6.33 -3.78 3.49
CA ASP A 259 -7.46 -2.87 3.38
C ASP A 259 -8.81 -3.60 3.54
N HIS A 260 -8.89 -4.85 3.09
CA HIS A 260 -9.95 -5.83 3.32
C HIS A 260 -9.42 -7.26 3.10
N GLU A 261 -10.29 -8.27 3.20
CA GLU A 261 -10.02 -9.61 2.67
C GLU A 261 -10.77 -9.81 1.36
N THR A 262 -10.22 -10.65 0.47
CA THR A 262 -10.79 -10.92 -0.85
C THR A 262 -10.87 -12.41 -1.17
N GLY A 263 -12.02 -12.84 -1.69
CA GLY A 263 -12.30 -14.21 -2.12
C GLY A 263 -13.05 -15.05 -1.07
N GLY A 264 -13.09 -14.59 0.18
CA GLY A 264 -13.60 -15.39 1.30
C GLY A 264 -12.87 -16.72 1.38
N LEU A 265 -11.54 -16.65 1.30
CA LEU A 265 -10.64 -17.79 1.23
C LEU A 265 -10.67 -18.58 2.54
N THR A 266 -10.87 -19.88 2.42
CA THR A 266 -10.76 -20.85 3.52
C THR A 266 -9.79 -21.95 3.14
N LEU A 267 -9.10 -22.49 4.15
CA LEU A 267 -8.05 -23.51 3.99
C LEU A 267 -8.44 -24.77 4.78
N PRO A 268 -9.39 -25.59 4.30
CA PRO A 268 -9.94 -26.70 5.08
C PRO A 268 -8.97 -27.88 5.25
N SER A 269 -7.94 -27.99 4.40
CA SER A 269 -6.96 -29.07 4.42
C SER A 269 -5.61 -28.58 3.87
N GLY A 270 -4.55 -29.37 4.09
CA GLY A 270 -3.22 -29.05 3.61
C GLY A 270 -2.15 -30.03 4.10
N ASN A 271 -0.92 -29.83 3.63
CA ASN A 271 0.25 -30.56 4.07
C ASN A 271 1.46 -29.62 4.12
N ILE A 272 1.99 -29.40 5.33
CA ILE A 272 3.11 -28.49 5.58
C ILE A 272 4.40 -28.98 4.92
N GLU A 273 4.71 -30.28 5.01
CA GLU A 273 5.94 -30.86 4.43
C GLU A 273 5.97 -30.70 2.91
N ASN A 274 4.82 -30.87 2.27
CA ASN A 274 4.63 -30.71 0.82
C ASN A 274 4.36 -29.26 0.41
N ARG A 275 4.32 -28.30 1.35
CA ARG A 275 4.07 -26.87 1.10
C ARG A 275 2.77 -26.62 0.34
N TYR A 276 1.74 -27.37 0.69
CA TYR A 276 0.45 -27.38 0.01
C TYR A 276 -0.68 -27.01 0.96
N SER A 277 -1.59 -26.15 0.51
CA SER A 277 -2.86 -25.89 1.17
C SER A 277 -4.00 -26.03 0.15
N GLU A 278 -5.09 -26.70 0.55
CA GLU A 278 -6.32 -26.74 -0.23
C GLU A 278 -7.05 -25.41 -0.04
N ALA A 279 -7.36 -24.72 -1.14
CA ALA A 279 -8.01 -23.42 -1.12
C ALA A 279 -9.46 -23.54 -1.58
N VAL A 280 -10.39 -23.01 -0.77
CA VAL A 280 -11.82 -22.93 -1.09
C VAL A 280 -12.27 -21.48 -0.95
N PHE A 281 -12.87 -20.96 -2.02
CA PHE A 281 -13.35 -19.59 -2.10
C PHE A 281 -14.87 -19.55 -2.03
N SER A 282 -15.41 -18.53 -1.37
CA SER A 282 -16.87 -18.38 -1.18
C SER A 282 -17.47 -17.25 -2.02
N THR A 283 -16.64 -16.39 -2.60
CA THR A 283 -17.03 -15.28 -3.47
C THR A 283 -15.87 -14.91 -4.38
N ASP A 284 -16.13 -14.17 -5.45
CA ASP A 284 -15.14 -13.47 -6.29
C ASP A 284 -14.99 -11.99 -5.87
N GLY A 285 -15.36 -11.66 -4.63
CA GLY A 285 -15.44 -10.28 -4.13
C GLY A 285 -14.80 -10.15 -2.76
N HIS A 286 -14.84 -8.95 -2.20
CA HIS A 286 -14.30 -8.73 -0.86
C HIS A 286 -15.24 -9.32 0.21
N THR A 287 -14.71 -9.56 1.41
CA THR A 287 -15.51 -9.93 2.58
C THR A 287 -15.36 -8.94 3.73
N GLY A 288 -16.33 -8.97 4.65
CA GLY A 288 -16.36 -8.09 5.84
C GLY A 288 -15.54 -8.61 7.02
N ILE A 289 -14.63 -9.57 6.81
CA ILE A 289 -13.84 -10.11 7.92
C ILE A 289 -12.77 -9.09 8.34
N PRO A 290 -12.50 -8.94 9.65
CA PRO A 290 -11.39 -8.12 10.13
C PRO A 290 -10.05 -8.62 9.58
N VAL A 291 -9.19 -7.69 9.22
CA VAL A 291 -7.87 -7.97 8.63
C VAL A 291 -6.77 -7.96 9.70
N PRO A 292 -5.68 -8.74 9.53
CA PRO A 292 -4.59 -8.73 10.48
C PRO A 292 -3.79 -7.42 10.44
N VAL A 293 -3.30 -7.01 11.60
CA VAL A 293 -2.34 -5.92 11.76
C VAL A 293 -1.10 -6.49 12.44
N PHE A 294 0.06 -6.35 11.80
CA PHE A 294 1.36 -6.72 12.36
C PHE A 294 2.19 -5.45 12.53
N ALA A 295 2.82 -5.28 13.68
CA ALA A 295 3.63 -4.10 13.96
C ALA A 295 5.01 -4.43 14.54
N PHE A 296 6.00 -3.61 14.16
CA PHE A 296 7.39 -3.73 14.58
C PHE A 296 8.01 -2.34 14.81
N GLY A 297 8.84 -2.22 15.85
CA GLY A 297 9.57 -1.00 16.17
C GLY A 297 8.91 -0.14 17.25
N PRO A 298 9.37 1.10 17.47
CA PRO A 298 8.85 1.97 18.52
C PRO A 298 7.37 2.34 18.31
N GLY A 299 6.54 2.16 19.33
CA GLY A 299 5.10 2.43 19.26
C GLY A 299 4.27 1.32 18.61
N ALA A 300 4.87 0.16 18.32
CA ALA A 300 4.16 -0.97 17.73
C ALA A 300 3.10 -1.57 18.67
N GLU A 301 3.26 -1.41 19.98
CA GLU A 301 2.29 -1.80 21.01
C GLU A 301 0.92 -1.13 20.83
N GLU A 302 0.87 0.04 20.18
CA GLU A 302 -0.36 0.78 19.88
C GLU A 302 -1.24 0.08 18.82
N PHE A 303 -0.71 -0.92 18.11
CA PHE A 303 -1.37 -1.64 17.04
C PHE A 303 -1.73 -3.08 17.44
N THR A 304 -2.20 -3.25 18.68
CA THR A 304 -2.65 -4.54 19.23
C THR A 304 -4.14 -4.57 19.52
N GLY A 305 -4.73 -5.78 19.58
CA GLY A 305 -6.16 -5.96 19.84
C GLY A 305 -7.05 -5.62 18.65
N PHE A 306 -8.36 -5.45 18.90
CA PHE A 306 -9.32 -5.03 17.88
C PHE A 306 -9.36 -3.51 17.75
N MET A 307 -9.33 -3.00 16.52
CA MET A 307 -9.40 -1.57 16.21
C MET A 307 -10.25 -1.27 14.97
N GLU A 308 -10.62 -0.01 14.79
CA GLU A 308 -11.12 0.50 13.52
C GLU A 308 -9.95 0.87 12.59
N ASN A 309 -10.09 0.64 11.28
CA ASN A 309 -9.09 1.11 10.32
C ASN A 309 -8.93 2.66 10.31
N THR A 310 -9.91 3.40 10.83
CA THR A 310 -9.82 4.86 11.03
C THR A 310 -8.86 5.29 12.14
N GLU A 311 -8.45 4.38 13.03
CA GLU A 311 -7.52 4.72 14.11
C GLU A 311 -6.07 4.88 13.61
N PHE A 312 -5.76 4.36 12.41
CA PHE A 312 -4.40 4.33 11.86
C PHE A 312 -3.79 5.73 11.74
N LYS A 313 -4.49 6.68 11.10
CA LYS A 313 -3.99 8.06 10.96
C LYS A 313 -3.68 8.67 12.33
N GLY A 314 -4.61 8.58 13.28
CA GLY A 314 -4.48 9.19 14.60
C GLY A 314 -3.26 8.66 15.35
N LYS A 315 -3.13 7.33 15.43
CA LYS A 315 -2.00 6.66 16.07
C LYS A 315 -0.67 7.01 15.41
N ILE A 316 -0.60 6.99 14.07
CA ILE A 316 0.61 7.35 13.33
C ILE A 316 0.99 8.82 13.56
N ALA A 317 0.01 9.74 13.50
CA ALA A 317 0.23 11.17 13.70
C ALA A 317 0.74 11.47 15.12
N GLU A 318 0.17 10.82 16.14
CA GLU A 318 0.62 10.95 17.52
C GLU A 318 2.06 10.48 17.71
N LEU A 319 2.39 9.27 17.22
CA LEU A 319 3.72 8.68 17.32
C LEU A 319 4.79 9.49 16.57
N LEU A 320 4.42 10.08 15.43
CA LEU A 320 5.29 10.99 14.66
C LEU A 320 5.26 12.44 15.15
N LYS A 321 4.41 12.76 16.15
CA LYS A 321 4.21 14.11 16.70
C LYS A 321 3.84 15.14 15.63
N LEU A 322 2.99 14.75 14.69
CA LEU A 322 2.49 15.62 13.63
C LEU A 322 1.47 16.62 14.18
N LYS A 323 1.49 17.84 13.65
CA LYS A 323 0.53 18.92 13.97
C LYS A 323 -0.55 19.06 12.91
#